data_AF-A0A356U901-F1
#
_entry.id   AF-A0A356U901-F1
#
_cell.length_a   1.000
_cell.length_b   1.000
_cell.length_c   1.000
_cell.angle_alpha   90.00
_cell.angle_beta   90.00
_cell.angle_gamma   90.00
#
_symmetry.space_group_name_H-M   'P 1'
#
loop_
_entity.id
_entity.type
_entity.pdbx_description
1 polymer ?
#
loop_
_entity_poly.entity_id
_entity_poly.type
_entity_poly.pdbx_seq_one_letter_code
_entity_poly.pdbx_strand_id
1 'polypeptide(L)' 'INIRALSVADTSDFGILRIIVNDPARAYRILKDASFTVSETEVIAVQVSDSPGGLAAVLEQMSEANLNIEYLYA' A
#
# COMPACT_ATOMS: atom_id res chain seq x y z
N ILE A 1 -0.20 8.35 16.14
CA ILE A 1 -0.44 7.39 15.05
C ILE A 1 0.91 7.12 14.44
N ASN A 2 1.38 5.87 14.48
CA ASN A 2 2.69 5.50 13.96
C ASN A 2 2.53 5.06 12.50
N ILE A 3 3.38 5.62 11.63
CA ILE A 3 3.50 5.21 10.23
C ILE A 3 4.44 4.01 10.18
N ARG A 4 3.94 2.90 9.62
CA ARG A 4 4.68 1.64 9.46
C ARG A 4 5.33 1.52 8.07
N ALA A 5 4.66 2.05 7.05
CA ALA A 5 5.15 2.13 5.69
C ALA A 5 4.53 3.34 5.00
N LEU A 6 5.21 3.87 3.97
CA LEU A 6 4.69 4.93 3.12
C LEU A 6 5.19 4.74 1.69
N SER A 7 4.40 5.20 0.73
CA SER A 7 4.76 5.27 -0.68
C SER A 7 4.15 6.52 -1.29
N VAL A 8 4.89 7.19 -2.18
CA VAL A 8 4.40 8.35 -2.91
C VAL A 8 4.31 7.96 -4.38
N ALA A 9 3.10 8.01 -4.93
CA ALA A 9 2.94 7.99 -6.38
C ALA A 9 2.93 9.44 -6.86
N ASP A 10 3.92 9.79 -7.67
CA ASP A 10 4.06 11.11 -8.25
C ASP A 10 3.34 11.18 -9.60
N THR A 11 2.64 12.29 -9.84
CA THR A 11 2.05 12.62 -11.14
C THR A 11 2.45 14.05 -11.48
N SER A 12 2.29 14.48 -12.73
CA SER A 12 2.67 15.84 -13.14
C SER A 12 1.99 16.95 -12.34
N ASP A 13 0.81 16.67 -11.78
CA ASP A 13 -0.05 17.70 -11.20
C ASP A 13 -0.20 17.56 -9.67
N PHE A 14 -0.10 16.34 -9.13
CA PHE A 14 -0.20 16.08 -7.70
C PHE A 14 0.45 14.77 -7.28
N GLY A 15 0.91 14.70 -6.03
CA GLY A 15 1.37 13.47 -5.41
C GLY A 15 0.26 12.77 -4.64
N ILE A 16 0.22 11.44 -4.72
CA ILE A 16 -0.63 10.59 -3.87
C ILE A 16 0.25 9.93 -2.82
N LEU A 17 0.12 10.39 -1.56
CA LEU A 17 0.77 9.78 -0.41
C LEU A 17 -0.09 8.62 0.11
N ARG A 18 0.42 7.40 0.00
CA ARG A 18 -0.15 6.20 0.61
C ARG A 18 0.62 5.87 1.88
N ILE A 19 -0.10 5.63 2.98
CA ILE A 19 0.51 5.30 4.27
C ILE A 19 -0.18 4.08 4.88
N ILE A 20 0.62 3.20 5.49
CA ILE A 20 0.13 2.15 6.38
C ILE A 20 0.40 2.59 7.81
N VAL A 21 -0.65 2.68 8.62
CA VAL A 21 -0.58 3.15 10.01
C VAL A 21 -1.13 2.11 10.97
N ASN A 22 -0.79 2.24 12.26
CA ASN A 22 -1.29 1.32 13.28
C ASN A 22 -2.78 1.54 13.66
N ASP A 23 -3.37 2.68 13.31
CA ASP A 23 -4.78 3.03 13.57
C ASP A 23 -5.37 3.78 12.35
N PRO A 24 -5.78 3.06 11.27
CA PRO A 24 -6.25 3.67 10.03
C PRO A 24 -7.52 4.51 10.21
N ALA A 25 -8.49 4.00 10.97
CA ALA A 25 -9.77 4.69 11.20
C ALA A 25 -9.58 6.02 11.93
N ARG A 26 -8.65 6.12 12.89
CA ARG A 26 -8.32 7.41 13.51
C ARG A 26 -7.55 8.33 12.56
N ALA A 27 -6.63 7.80 11.76
CA ALA A 27 -5.87 8.59 10.78
C ALA A 27 -6.79 9.22 9.73
N TYR A 28 -7.71 8.42 9.18
CA TYR A 28 -8.70 8.88 8.20
C TYR A 28 -9.52 10.05 8.72
N ARG A 29 -10.09 9.92 9.93
CA ARG A 29 -10.87 11.00 10.57
C ARG A 29 -10.06 12.29 10.71
N ILE A 30 -8.85 12.21 11.26
CA ILE A 30 -7.98 13.39 11.45
C ILE A 30 -7.66 14.06 10.11
N LEU A 31 -7.33 13.28 9.07
CA LEU A 31 -7.02 13.80 7.75
C LEU A 31 -8.25 14.44 7.09
N LYS A 32 -9.42 13.82 7.24
CA LYS A 32 -10.67 14.34 6.71
C LYS A 32 -11.08 15.64 7.39
N ASP A 33 -10.97 15.71 8.72
CA ASP A 33 -11.24 16.92 9.52
C ASP A 33 -10.28 18.07 9.18
N ALA A 34 -9.04 17.73 8.83
CA ALA A 34 -8.05 18.67 8.31
C ALA A 34 -8.24 19.03 6.82
N SER A 35 -9.36 18.64 6.21
CA SER A 35 -9.74 18.95 4.82
C SER A 35 -8.82 18.34 3.74
N PHE A 36 -8.10 17.26 4.05
CA PHE A 36 -7.40 16.48 3.02
C PHE A 36 -8.36 15.60 2.21
N THR A 37 -8.07 15.44 0.92
CA THR A 37 -8.69 14.39 0.10
C THR A 37 -8.04 13.05 0.45
N VAL A 38 -8.74 12.24 1.25
CA VAL A 38 -8.26 10.96 1.76
C VAL A 38 -9.26 9.84 1.46
N SER A 39 -8.74 8.67 1.10
CA SER A 39 -9.47 7.41 0.90
C SER A 39 -8.80 6.29 1.67
N GLU A 40 -9.59 5.33 2.17
CA GLU A 40 -9.06 4.08 2.70
C GLU A 40 -9.09 3.00 1.60
N THR A 41 -8.11 2.11 1.60
CA THR A 41 -8.03 0.99 0.66
C THR A 41 -7.51 -0.24 1.40
N GLU A 42 -8.19 -1.37 1.22
CA GLU A 42 -7.74 -2.65 1.76
C GLU A 42 -6.53 -3.15 0.98
N VAL A 43 -5.51 -3.59 1.69
CA VAL A 43 -4.26 -4.11 1.10
C VAL A 43 -3.81 -5.36 1.87
N ILE A 44 -3.07 -6.21 1.16
CA ILE A 44 -2.46 -7.42 1.74
C ILE A 44 -0.96 -7.19 1.85
N ALA A 45 -0.40 -7.39 3.04
CA ALA A 45 1.03 -7.41 3.25
C ALA A 45 1.55 -8.84 3.08
N VAL A 46 2.50 -9.04 2.17
CA VAL A 46 3.13 -10.34 1.94
C VAL A 46 4.60 -10.25 2.31
N GLN A 47 5.06 -11.19 3.13
CA GLN A 47 6.48 -11.35 3.41
C GLN A 47 7.13 -12.13 2.28
N VAL A 48 8.23 -11.60 1.74
CA VAL A 48 9.03 -12.26 0.71
C VAL A 48 10.40 -12.64 1.27
N SER A 49 10.99 -13.72 0.74
CA SER A 49 12.37 -14.08 1.05
C SER A 49 13.32 -13.01 0.53
N ASP A 50 14.30 -12.61 1.34
CA ASP A 50 15.37 -11.69 0.95
C ASP A 50 16.47 -12.43 0.17
N SER A 51 16.09 -12.89 -1.02
CA SER A 51 16.97 -13.57 -1.96
C SER A 51 16.48 -13.31 -3.39
N PRO A 52 17.38 -13.38 -4.40
CA PRO A 52 16.96 -13.30 -5.79
C PRO A 52 15.82 -14.27 -6.09
N GLY A 53 14.73 -13.76 -6.69
CA GLY A 53 13.53 -14.54 -7.00
C GLY A 53 12.49 -14.67 -5.87
N GLY A 54 12.72 -14.13 -4.67
CA GLY A 54 11.77 -14.22 -3.55
C GLY A 54 10.38 -13.64 -3.85
N LEU A 55 10.34 -12.47 -4.52
CA LEU A 55 9.08 -11.90 -5.00
C LEU A 55 8.49 -12.72 -6.15
N ALA A 56 9.31 -13.25 -7.06
CA ALA A 56 8.85 -14.01 -8.22
C ALA A 56 8.03 -15.24 -7.80
N ALA A 57 8.46 -15.96 -6.75
CA ALA A 57 7.72 -17.10 -6.21
C ALA A 57 6.30 -16.72 -5.72
N VAL A 58 6.13 -15.55 -5.10
CA VAL A 58 4.82 -15.05 -4.66
C VAL A 58 3.95 -14.67 -5.86
N LEU A 59 4.54 -13.98 -6.86
CA LEU A 59 3.81 -13.57 -8.07
C LEU A 59 3.33 -14.77 -8.89
N GLU A 60 4.11 -15.85 -8.96
CA GLU A 60 3.74 -17.08 -9.66
C GLU A 60 2.49 -17.71 -9.04
N GLN A 61 2.43 -17.82 -7.71
CA GLN A 61 1.25 -18.32 -6.99
C GLN A 61 0.00 -17.47 -7.24
N MET A 62 0.14 -16.14 -7.27
CA MET A 62 -0.99 -15.25 -7.58
C MET A 62 -1.48 -15.42 -9.02
N SER A 63 -0.55 -15.57 -9.97
CA SER A 63 -0.84 -15.83 -11.38
C SER A 63 -1.58 -17.15 -11.57
N GLU A 64 -1.11 -18.24 -10.93
CA GLU A 64 -1.77 -19.55 -10.96
C GLU A 64 -3.19 -19.51 -10.39
N ALA A 65 -3.41 -18.68 -9.36
CA ALA A 65 -4.73 -18.44 -8.77
C ALA A 65 -5.60 -17.45 -9.58
N ASN A 66 -5.09 -16.94 -10.71
CA ASN A 66 -5.74 -15.93 -11.54
C ASN A 66 -6.13 -14.66 -10.76
N LEU A 67 -5.27 -14.25 -9.82
CA LEU A 67 -5.39 -13.05 -9.01
C LEU A 67 -4.57 -11.91 -9.63
N ASN A 68 -5.22 -10.78 -9.87
CA ASN A 68 -4.56 -9.59 -10.40
C ASN A 68 -3.91 -8.76 -9.28
N ILE A 69 -2.78 -8.11 -9.59
CA ILE A 69 -2.10 -7.18 -8.69
C ILE A 69 -2.20 -5.79 -9.30
N GLU A 70 -2.97 -4.90 -8.67
CA GLU A 70 -3.14 -3.53 -9.19
C GLU A 70 -1.88 -2.68 -9.00
N TYR A 71 -1.19 -2.85 -7.87
CA TYR A 71 0.03 -2.13 -7.56
C TYR A 71 0.80 -2.85 -6.44
N LEU A 72 2.13 -2.68 -6.47
CA LEU A 72 3.03 -3.19 -5.45
C LEU A 72 3.96 -2.06 -5.00
N TYR A 73 4.28 -2.05 -3.71
CA TYR A 73 5.30 -1.18 -3.12
C TYR A 73 6.24 -2.07 -2.31
N ALA A 74 7.55 -1.84 -2.40
CA ALA A 74 8.60 -2.57 -1.69
C ALA A 74 9.40 -1.61 -0.81
#